data_AF-A0A060CKH1-F1
#
_entry.id   AF-A0A060CKH1-F1
#
_cell.length_a   1.000
_cell.length_b   1.000
_cell.length_c   1.000
_cell.angle_alpha   90.00
_cell.angle_beta   90.00
_cell.angle_gamma   90.00
#
_symmetry.space_group_name_H-M   'P 1'
#
loop_
_entity.id
_entity.type
_entity.pdbx_description
1 polymer ?
#
loop_
_entity_poly.entity_id
_entity_poly.type
_entity_poly.pdbx_seq_one_letter_code
_entity_poly.pdbx_strand_id
1 'polypeptide(L)'
;MPALYSSGNLLITRNVLLAMEQPFLDLRFNFMGGGDSDFLSRAKVRGFSLGWCAEAEIHEDIPARRLEADWIRARSLRNGVISTLVEKKRRNGEAMGSARVFGKSLALLALSPLRALRRL
;
A
#
# COMPACT_ATOMS: atom_id res chain seq x y z
N MET A 1 -9.74 -14.05 5.61
CA MET A 1 -9.18 -13.15 4.58
C MET A 1 -7.69 -13.43 4.41
N PRO A 2 -7.13 -13.46 3.19
CA PRO A 2 -5.74 -13.87 2.98
C PRO A 2 -4.70 -12.81 3.44
N ALA A 3 -5.01 -11.51 3.40
CA ALA A 3 -4.12 -10.45 3.89
C ALA A 3 -4.84 -9.09 4.08
N LEU A 4 -4.37 -8.30 5.05
CA LEU A 4 -4.69 -6.87 5.21
C LEU A 4 -3.47 -6.06 4.77
N TYR A 5 -3.68 -5.13 3.83
CA TYR A 5 -2.60 -4.38 3.18
C TYR A 5 -2.59 -2.89 3.51
N SER A 6 -3.56 -2.40 4.28
CA SER A 6 -3.56 -1.02 4.71
C SER A 6 -4.37 -0.85 5.98
N SER A 7 -3.93 0.07 6.83
CA SER A 7 -4.52 0.24 8.15
C SER A 7 -4.90 1.70 8.44
N GLY A 8 -5.60 2.35 7.49
CA GLY A 8 -6.14 3.71 7.68
C GLY A 8 -6.83 3.91 9.03
N ASN A 9 -7.36 2.82 9.62
CA ASN A 9 -7.60 2.67 11.05
C ASN A 9 -7.17 1.25 11.48
N LEU A 10 -6.38 1.15 12.56
CA LEU A 10 -5.88 -0.12 13.09
C LEU A 10 -6.05 -0.20 14.60
N LEU A 11 -6.76 -1.23 15.06
CA LEU A 11 -6.79 -1.60 16.47
C LEU A 11 -5.82 -2.75 16.72
N ILE A 12 -4.90 -2.56 17.68
CA ILE A 12 -3.90 -3.55 18.08
C ILE A 12 -4.09 -3.86 19.56
N THR A 13 -4.18 -5.15 19.90
CA THR A 13 -4.21 -5.56 21.31
C THR A 13 -2.83 -5.46 21.93
N ARG A 14 -2.76 -5.18 23.24
CA ARG A 14 -1.50 -5.08 23.99
C ARG A 14 -0.59 -6.30 23.80
N ASN A 15 -1.17 -7.51 23.76
CA ASN A 15 -0.42 -8.75 23.62
C ASN A 15 0.36 -8.83 22.31
N VAL A 16 -0.17 -8.24 21.23
CA VAL A 16 0.57 -8.14 19.96
C VAL A 16 1.80 -7.25 20.16
N LEU A 17 1.66 -6.08 20.77
CA LEU A 17 2.79 -5.16 20.99
C LEU A 17 3.88 -5.74 21.90
N LEU A 18 3.51 -6.56 22.89
CA LEU A 18 4.46 -7.23 23.77
C LEU A 18 5.22 -8.38 23.08
N ALA A 19 4.61 -9.02 22.09
CA ALA A 19 5.20 -10.16 21.38
C ALA A 19 5.97 -9.77 20.10
N MET A 20 5.79 -8.54 19.61
CA MET A 20 6.38 -8.05 18.37
C MET A 20 7.68 -7.30 18.64
N GLU A 21 8.67 -7.51 17.76
CA GLU A 21 9.99 -6.88 17.86
C GLU A 21 9.95 -5.38 17.52
N GLN A 22 10.81 -4.60 18.19
CA GLN A 22 11.01 -3.18 17.91
C GLN A 22 12.19 -2.94 16.92
N PRO A 23 12.12 -1.88 16.10
CA PRO A 23 11.02 -0.93 15.98
C PRO A 23 9.79 -1.58 15.33
N PHE A 24 8.58 -1.25 15.83
CA PHE A 24 7.35 -1.86 15.30
C PHE A 24 7.15 -1.56 13.82
N LEU A 25 7.47 -0.33 13.40
CA LEU A 25 7.43 0.14 12.03
C LEU A 25 8.82 0.57 11.60
N ASP A 26 9.28 0.02 10.48
CA ASP A 26 10.56 0.39 9.90
C ASP A 26 10.45 1.76 9.20
N LEU A 27 11.31 2.70 9.62
CA LEU A 27 11.33 4.08 9.12
C LEU A 27 11.58 4.17 7.61
N ARG A 28 12.17 3.15 6.98
CA ARG A 28 12.34 3.07 5.53
C ARG A 28 11.00 3.13 4.80
N PHE A 29 9.92 2.67 5.43
CA PHE A 29 8.58 2.71 4.86
C PHE A 29 7.86 4.06 5.00
N ASN A 30 8.42 5.06 5.72
CA ASN A 30 7.79 6.39 5.83
C ASN A 30 7.64 7.09 4.46
N PHE A 31 8.58 6.86 3.55
CA PHE A 31 8.60 7.48 2.23
C PHE A 31 8.02 6.57 1.13
N MET A 32 8.17 5.25 1.30
CA MET A 32 7.76 4.24 0.33
C MET A 32 6.33 3.72 0.58
N GLY A 33 5.80 3.86 1.79
CA GLY A 33 4.57 3.20 2.22
C GLY A 33 4.76 1.69 2.51
N GLY A 34 3.77 1.08 3.16
CA GLY A 34 3.72 -0.37 3.43
C GLY A 34 4.26 -0.81 4.79
N GLY A 35 4.58 0.12 5.69
CA GLY A 35 5.01 -0.23 7.06
C GLY A 35 3.91 -0.94 7.86
N ASP A 36 2.65 -0.58 7.64
CA ASP A 36 1.48 -1.26 8.17
C ASP A 36 1.37 -2.70 7.65
N SER A 37 1.48 -2.88 6.33
CA SER A 37 1.49 -4.20 5.68
C SER A 37 2.62 -5.09 6.19
N ASP A 38 3.83 -4.54 6.37
CA ASP A 38 4.97 -5.28 6.92
C ASP A 38 4.68 -5.75 8.35
N PHE A 39 4.21 -4.85 9.22
CA PHE A 39 3.87 -5.19 10.59
C PHE A 39 2.77 -6.26 10.67
N LEU A 40 1.69 -6.10 9.91
CA LEU A 40 0.58 -7.07 9.88
C LEU A 40 1.02 -8.43 9.32
N SER A 41 1.91 -8.45 8.33
CA SER A 41 2.51 -9.67 7.80
C SER A 41 3.33 -10.40 8.87
N ARG A 42 4.23 -9.70 9.57
CA ARG A 42 5.03 -10.28 10.65
C ARG A 42 4.16 -10.76 11.81
N ALA A 43 3.13 -10.00 12.21
CA ALA A 43 2.19 -10.41 13.25
C ALA A 43 1.43 -11.68 12.86
N LYS A 44 1.01 -11.81 11.59
CA LYS A 44 0.36 -13.01 11.07
C LYS A 44 1.29 -14.22 11.10
N VAL A 45 2.56 -14.05 10.72
CA VAL A 45 3.59 -15.11 10.79
C VAL A 45 3.83 -15.55 12.25
N ARG A 46 3.76 -14.64 13.22
CA ARG A 46 3.80 -14.93 14.66
C ARG A 46 2.56 -15.64 15.21
N GLY A 47 1.54 -15.90 14.39
CA GLY A 47 0.34 -16.64 14.76
C GLY A 47 -0.83 -15.76 15.23
N PHE A 48 -0.71 -14.43 15.15
CA PHE A 48 -1.83 -13.55 15.49
C PHE A 48 -2.93 -13.58 14.41
N SER A 49 -4.15 -13.30 14.85
CA SER A 49 -5.31 -13.21 13.97
C SER A 49 -5.47 -11.79 13.44
N LEU A 50 -5.90 -11.69 12.18
CA LEU A 50 -6.22 -10.43 11.51
C LEU A 50 -7.71 -10.40 11.23
N GLY A 51 -8.36 -9.28 11.56
CA GLY A 51 -9.80 -9.05 11.35
C GLY A 51 -10.05 -7.80 10.52
N TRP A 52 -11.16 -7.78 9.80
CA TRP A 52 -11.64 -6.63 9.04
C TRP A 52 -13.04 -6.25 9.53
N CYS A 53 -13.28 -4.96 9.73
CA CYS A 53 -14.58 -4.40 10.08
C CYS A 53 -14.89 -3.30 9.05
N ALA A 54 -15.94 -3.50 8.24
CA ALA A 54 -16.30 -2.54 7.19
C ALA A 54 -17.02 -1.33 7.77
N GLU A 55 -17.64 -1.50 8.93
CA GLU A 55 -18.43 -0.53 9.69
C GLU A 55 -17.57 0.31 10.63
N ALA A 56 -16.26 0.04 10.73
CA ALA A 56 -15.36 0.77 11.60
C ALA A 56 -15.26 2.24 11.16
N GLU A 57 -15.75 3.13 12.00
CA GLU A 57 -15.70 4.56 11.76
C GLU A 57 -14.29 5.12 11.98
N ILE A 58 -13.90 6.07 11.13
CA ILE A 58 -12.59 6.72 11.16
C ILE A 58 -12.80 8.22 10.99
N HIS A 59 -12.27 8.98 11.93
CA HIS A 59 -12.15 10.42 11.82
C HIS A 59 -10.67 10.76 11.64
N GLU A 60 -10.29 11.23 10.45
CA GLU A 60 -8.92 11.63 10.13
C GLU A 60 -8.93 13.08 9.66
N ASP A 61 -8.07 13.91 10.27
CA ASP A 61 -7.81 15.25 9.78
C ASP A 61 -6.86 15.18 8.59
N ILE A 62 -7.40 15.51 7.41
CA ILE A 62 -6.62 15.54 6.17
C ILE A 62 -6.09 16.96 5.96
N PRO A 63 -4.77 17.18 5.96
CA PRO A 63 -4.22 18.51 5.71
C PRO A 63 -4.66 19.04 4.35
N ALA A 64 -4.97 20.33 4.25
CA ALA A 64 -5.46 20.97 3.01
C ALA A 64 -4.58 20.64 1.79
N ARG A 65 -3.25 20.62 1.96
CA ARG A 65 -2.29 20.23 0.93
C ARG A 65 -2.55 18.85 0.31
N ARG A 66 -3.05 17.88 1.09
CA ARG A 66 -3.36 16.53 0.59
C ARG A 66 -4.59 16.49 -0.32
N LEU A 67 -5.38 17.58 -0.35
CA LEU A 67 -6.55 17.74 -1.20
C LEU A 67 -6.20 18.46 -2.52
N GLU A 68 -4.99 19.00 -2.65
CA GLU A 68 -4.55 19.71 -3.84
C GLU A 68 -4.33 18.73 -5.01
N ALA A 69 -4.76 19.13 -6.20
CA ALA A 69 -4.77 18.24 -7.36
C ALA A 69 -3.35 17.81 -7.80
N ASP A 70 -2.36 18.67 -7.64
CA ASP A 70 -0.95 18.36 -7.90
C ASP A 70 -0.40 17.35 -6.88
N TRP A 71 -0.75 17.50 -5.59
CA TRP A 71 -0.38 16.54 -4.55
C TRP A 71 -0.98 15.16 -4.83
N ILE A 72 -2.27 15.11 -5.18
CA ILE A 72 -2.98 13.86 -5.52
C ILE A 72 -2.31 13.17 -6.72
N ARG A 73 -1.99 13.94 -7.78
CA ARG A 73 -1.28 13.41 -8.96
C ARG A 73 0.11 12.90 -8.60
N ALA A 74 0.89 13.70 -7.85
CA ALA A 74 2.25 13.34 -7.45
C ALA A 74 2.26 12.05 -6.60
N ARG A 75 1.34 11.93 -5.63
CA ARG A 75 1.19 10.71 -4.83
C ARG A 75 0.78 9.52 -5.68
N SER A 76 -0.15 9.70 -6.61
CA SER A 76 -0.62 8.63 -7.50
C SER A 76 0.51 8.09 -8.39
N LEU A 77 1.32 8.99 -8.97
CA LEU A 77 2.51 8.64 -9.74
C LEU A 77 3.53 7.90 -8.89
N ARG A 78 3.84 8.41 -7.69
CA ARG A 78 4.77 7.77 -6.75
C ARG A 78 4.33 6.35 -6.40
N ASN A 79 3.04 6.15 -6.08
CA ASN A 79 2.48 4.82 -5.81
C ASN A 79 2.63 3.89 -7.03
N GLY A 80 2.39 4.40 -8.25
CA GLY A 80 2.61 3.66 -9.49
C GLY A 80 4.07 3.22 -9.68
N VAL A 81 5.03 4.10 -9.39
CA VAL A 81 6.47 3.79 -9.44
C VAL A 81 6.82 2.69 -8.43
N ILE A 82 6.36 2.81 -7.18
CA ILE A 82 6.60 1.80 -6.14
C ILE A 82 6.04 0.44 -6.55
N SER A 83 4.78 0.39 -7.02
CA SER A 83 4.17 -0.85 -7.50
C SER A 83 4.97 -1.48 -8.65
N THR A 84 5.49 -0.65 -9.55
CA THR A 84 6.31 -1.11 -10.69
C THR A 84 7.63 -1.70 -10.22
N LEU A 85 8.30 -1.08 -9.26
CA LEU A 85 9.55 -1.59 -8.68
C LEU A 85 9.35 -2.91 -7.94
N VAL A 86 8.27 -3.02 -7.15
CA VAL A 86 7.91 -4.27 -6.46
C VAL A 86 7.62 -5.38 -7.47
N GLU A 87 6.87 -5.09 -8.54
CA GLU A 87 6.57 -6.09 -9.57
C GLU A 87 7.81 -6.50 -10.36
N LYS A 88 8.70 -5.57 -10.72
CA LYS A 88 10.01 -5.88 -11.34
C LYS A 88 10.83 -6.80 -10.46
N LYS A 89 10.91 -6.52 -9.15
CA LYS A 89 11.63 -7.38 -8.19
C LYS A 89 11.01 -8.77 -8.11
N ARG A 90 9.68 -8.88 -8.07
CA ARG A 90 8.96 -10.17 -8.02
C ARG A 90 9.17 -11.01 -9.27
N ARG A 91 9.24 -10.38 -10.45
CA ARG A 91 9.41 -11.05 -11.75
C ARG A 91 10.88 -11.19 -12.17
N ASN A 92 11.82 -10.92 -11.27
CA ASN A 92 13.24 -11.07 -11.58
C ASN A 92 13.54 -12.55 -11.87
N GLY A 93 14.10 -12.83 -13.06
CA GLY A 93 14.32 -14.21 -13.54
C GLY A 93 13.18 -14.82 -14.37
N GLU A 94 12.03 -14.15 -14.51
CA GLU A 94 10.99 -14.57 -15.46
C GLU A 94 11.36 -14.17 -16.90
N ALA A 95 11.13 -15.06 -17.87
CA ALA A 95 11.23 -14.72 -19.29
C ALA A 95 10.29 -13.55 -19.61
N MET A 96 10.83 -12.50 -20.23
CA MET A 96 10.12 -11.25 -20.57
C MET A 96 9.49 -10.51 -19.37
N GLY A 97 9.95 -10.75 -18.12
CA GLY A 97 9.41 -10.09 -16.93
C GLY A 97 9.36 -8.57 -17.04
N SER A 98 10.46 -7.95 -17.50
CA SER A 98 10.54 -6.49 -17.72
C SER A 98 9.57 -5.99 -18.79
N ALA A 99 9.41 -6.71 -19.90
CA ALA A 99 8.49 -6.34 -20.98
C ALA A 99 7.03 -6.42 -20.53
N ARG A 100 6.68 -7.42 -19.72
CA ARG A 100 5.34 -7.55 -19.11
C ARG A 100 5.03 -6.39 -18.18
N VAL A 101 5.97 -6.00 -17.32
CA VAL A 101 5.80 -4.85 -16.42
C VAL A 101 5.65 -3.55 -17.22
N PHE A 102 6.46 -3.37 -18.26
CA PHE A 102 6.36 -2.21 -19.14
C PHE A 102 5.01 -2.15 -19.86
N GLY A 103 4.57 -3.23 -20.49
CA GLY A 103 3.28 -3.31 -21.17
C GLY A 103 2.10 -3.03 -20.24
N LYS A 104 2.14 -3.56 -19.01
CA LYS A 104 1.13 -3.26 -17.98
C LYS A 104 1.14 -1.78 -17.59
N SER A 105 2.32 -1.18 -17.42
CA SER A 105 2.45 0.24 -17.07
C SER A 105 1.90 1.14 -18.18
N LEU A 106 2.19 0.80 -19.44
CA LEU A 106 1.68 1.52 -20.61
C LEU A 106 0.15 1.40 -20.73
N ALA A 107 -0.40 0.20 -20.54
CA ALA A 107 -1.85 -0.01 -20.54
C ALA A 107 -2.55 0.79 -19.43
N LEU A 108 -1.99 0.81 -18.21
CA LEU A 108 -2.52 1.61 -17.11
C LEU A 108 -2.45 3.12 -17.38
N LEU A 109 -1.36 3.59 -18.00
CA LEU A 109 -1.21 4.98 -18.38
C LEU A 109 -2.25 5.38 -19.44
N ALA A 110 -2.40 4.58 -20.50
CA ALA A 110 -3.37 4.82 -21.58
C ALA A 110 -4.83 4.79 -21.08
N LEU A 111 -5.15 3.93 -20.10
CA LEU A 111 -6.48 3.85 -19.52
C LEU A 111 -6.75 4.92 -18.45
N SER A 112 -5.74 5.62 -17.97
CA SER A 112 -5.88 6.59 -16.87
C SER A 112 -6.81 7.77 -17.18
N PRO A 113 -6.79 8.40 -18.39
CA PRO A 113 -7.69 9.52 -18.70
C PRO A 113 -9.14 9.06 -18.82
N LEU A 114 -9.38 7.88 -19.40
CA LEU A 114 -10.71 7.27 -19.51
C LEU A 114 -11.31 6.97 -18.13
N ARG A 115 -10.49 6.50 -17.19
CA ARG A 115 -10.91 6.26 -15.80
C ARG A 115 -11.18 7.56 -15.04
N ALA A 116 -10.42 8.62 -15.32
CA ALA A 116 -10.66 9.94 -14.73
C ALA A 116 -11.99 10.53 -15.21
N LEU A 117 -12.28 10.42 -16.51
CA LEU A 117 -13.52 10.91 -17.12
C LEU A 117 -14.77 10.16 -16.65
N ARG A 118 -14.68 8.85 -16.37
CA ARG A 118 -15.80 8.04 -15.86
C ARG A 118 -16.19 8.31 -14.40
N ARG A 119 -15.36 9.05 -13.65
CA ARG A 119 -15.57 9.35 -12.22
C ARG A 119 -16.00 10.80 -11.96
N LEU A 120 -16.07 11.60 -13.03
CA LEU A 120 -16.74 12.91 -13.06
C LEU A 120 -18.20 12.70 -13.44
#